data_AF-A0AAV8A6T3-F1
#
_entry.id   AF-A0AAV8A6T3-F1
#
_cell.length_a   1.000
_cell.length_b   1.000
_cell.length_c   1.000
_cell.angle_alpha   90.00
_cell.angle_beta   90.00
_cell.angle_gamma   90.00
#
_symmetry.space_group_name_H-M   'P 1'
#
loop_
_entity.id
_entity.type
_entity.pdbx_description
1 polymer ?
#
loop_
_entity_poly.entity_id
_entity_poly.type
_entity_poly.pdbx_seq_one_letter_code
_entity_poly.pdbx_strand_id
1 'polypeptide(L)'
;MKNPFVTFYNWTKNLERIHKLFLFCVLIESIILIVTQLVGVVDYSQKREIISRKTLIFYSVLFALSIAFGFFFAVRIVVSRNMYQYITFTIATVLLTGYAIYEIGTLYSNPRIIAFFCIVIFFDVIYLFLLNRMLTSFRFAFFSIAGGSHLMKILYRDWSIIISQMQLDIMVNVVLLFALAFYASPSSDPDFWINLFVVILDIVGIYIGYKGIKLEKKIFTKAYLVIVFLQPIYYIIKLVLIWKAEKEDTTIPITIMISFGIIIRIILIIFIIKVLKNFGKGLKYRLSSEYVSSGWFSTTESRNVQNGLLDQDSKQLNKMEKISSSSSNIISD
;
A
#
# COMPACT_ATOMS: atom_id res chain seq x y z
N MET A 1 -27.44 -11.26 -4.57
CA MET A 1 -26.08 -11.10 -4.00
C MET A 1 -25.56 -12.48 -3.62
N LYS A 2 -24.35 -12.89 -4.09
CA LYS A 2 -23.74 -14.17 -3.64
C LYS A 2 -23.27 -14.02 -2.19
N ASN A 3 -23.42 -15.07 -1.38
CA ASN A 3 -22.93 -15.08 0.00
C ASN A 3 -21.41 -14.84 0.02
N PRO A 4 -20.91 -13.77 0.68
CA PRO A 4 -19.49 -13.41 0.68
C PRO A 4 -18.60 -14.53 1.24
N PHE A 5 -19.11 -15.34 2.17
CA PHE A 5 -18.37 -16.48 2.74
C PHE A 5 -18.15 -17.60 1.72
N VAL A 6 -19.12 -17.87 0.84
CA VAL A 6 -18.99 -18.89 -0.21
C VAL A 6 -17.98 -18.44 -1.27
N THR A 7 -17.99 -17.15 -1.63
CA THR A 7 -17.02 -16.57 -2.55
C THR A 7 -15.60 -16.61 -1.97
N PHE A 8 -15.46 -16.31 -0.67
CA PHE A 8 -14.16 -16.38 0.02
C PHE A 8 -13.64 -17.82 0.10
N TYR A 9 -14.48 -18.79 0.46
CA TYR A 9 -14.08 -20.21 0.55
C TYR A 9 -13.63 -20.78 -0.80
N ASN A 10 -14.37 -20.51 -1.88
CA ASN A 10 -13.98 -20.99 -3.21
C ASN A 10 -12.67 -20.34 -3.70
N TRP A 11 -12.45 -19.07 -3.33
CA TRP A 11 -11.20 -18.38 -3.61
C TRP A 11 -10.01 -18.99 -2.87
N THR A 12 -10.15 -19.32 -1.58
CA THR A 12 -9.06 -19.96 -0.82
C THR A 12 -8.77 -21.37 -1.31
N LYS A 13 -9.75 -22.12 -1.84
CA LYS A 13 -9.52 -23.45 -2.41
C LYS A 13 -8.57 -23.41 -3.61
N ASN A 14 -8.75 -22.43 -4.50
CA ASN A 14 -7.96 -22.25 -5.72
C ASN A 14 -6.61 -21.53 -5.53
N LEU A 15 -6.27 -21.18 -4.30
CA LEU A 15 -5.02 -20.54 -3.99
C LEU A 15 -3.85 -21.53 -4.08
N GLU A 16 -2.75 -21.11 -4.70
CA GLU A 16 -1.50 -21.89 -4.71
C GLU A 16 -1.01 -22.11 -3.27
N ARG A 17 -0.39 -23.28 -3.01
CA ARG A 17 0.09 -23.66 -1.67
C ARG A 17 1.03 -22.61 -1.06
N ILE A 18 1.83 -21.96 -1.90
CA ILE A 18 2.80 -20.93 -1.50
C ILE A 18 2.09 -19.69 -0.92
N HIS A 19 0.98 -19.26 -1.53
CA HIS A 19 0.21 -18.11 -1.03
C HIS A 19 -0.47 -18.41 0.30
N LYS A 20 -0.94 -19.65 0.49
CA LYS A 20 -1.51 -20.09 1.77
C LYS A 20 -0.44 -20.11 2.86
N LEU A 21 0.74 -20.62 2.53
CA LEU A 21 1.88 -20.65 3.45
C LEU A 21 2.28 -19.22 3.88
N PHE A 22 2.38 -18.28 2.93
CA PHE A 22 2.65 -16.88 3.24
C PHE A 22 1.62 -16.27 4.20
N LEU A 23 0.32 -16.40 3.91
CA LEU A 23 -0.73 -15.89 4.81
C LEU A 23 -0.71 -16.56 6.18
N PHE A 24 -0.41 -17.86 6.23
CA PHE A 24 -0.28 -18.58 7.48
C PHE A 24 0.91 -18.09 8.31
N CYS A 25 2.05 -17.82 7.68
CA CYS A 25 3.21 -17.20 8.35
C CYS A 25 2.85 -15.82 8.91
N VAL A 26 2.25 -14.94 8.12
CA VAL A 26 1.83 -13.60 8.58
C VAL A 26 0.80 -13.67 9.70
N LEU A 27 -0.12 -14.64 9.64
CA LEU A 27 -1.11 -14.85 10.70
C LEU A 27 -0.44 -15.28 12.02
N ILE A 28 0.47 -16.26 11.96
CA ILE A 28 1.21 -16.71 13.15
C ILE A 28 2.04 -15.58 13.71
N GLU A 29 2.78 -14.87 12.87
CA GLU A 29 3.56 -13.70 13.30
C GLU A 29 2.66 -12.69 13.99
N SER A 30 1.53 -12.30 13.37
CA SER A 30 0.57 -11.37 13.95
C SER A 30 0.05 -11.82 15.32
N ILE A 31 -0.25 -13.12 15.50
CA ILE A 31 -0.67 -13.66 16.79
C ILE A 31 0.45 -13.54 17.82
N ILE A 32 1.69 -13.88 17.46
CA ILE A 32 2.85 -13.76 18.34
C ILE A 32 3.08 -12.30 18.74
N LEU A 33 3.01 -11.36 17.78
CA LEU A 33 3.12 -9.93 18.04
C LEU A 33 2.06 -9.46 19.04
N ILE A 34 0.80 -9.88 18.88
CA ILE A 34 -0.30 -9.56 19.82
C ILE A 34 -0.03 -10.13 21.22
N VAL A 35 0.36 -11.40 21.32
CA VAL A 35 0.65 -12.04 22.62
C VAL A 35 1.79 -11.33 23.32
N THR A 36 2.88 -11.02 22.61
CA THR A 36 4.00 -10.26 23.17
C THR A 36 3.59 -8.89 23.63
N GLN A 37 2.77 -8.19 22.84
CA GLN A 37 2.25 -6.88 23.22
C GLN A 37 1.45 -6.97 24.53
N LEU A 38 0.57 -7.97 24.67
CA LEU A 38 -0.21 -8.17 25.90
C LEU A 38 0.69 -8.47 27.11
N VAL A 39 1.70 -9.33 26.95
CA VAL A 39 2.68 -9.61 28.00
C VAL A 39 3.44 -8.34 28.38
N GLY A 40 3.88 -7.55 27.39
CA GLY A 40 4.54 -6.26 27.62
C GLY A 40 3.65 -5.31 28.44
N VAL A 41 2.38 -5.14 28.05
CA VAL A 41 1.42 -4.30 28.78
C VAL A 41 1.23 -4.77 30.24
N VAL A 42 1.16 -6.08 30.48
CA VAL A 42 1.02 -6.64 31.84
C VAL A 42 2.29 -6.43 32.67
N ASP A 43 3.47 -6.74 32.11
CA ASP A 43 4.77 -6.57 32.79
C ASP A 43 5.02 -5.09 33.14
N TYR A 44 4.72 -4.16 32.22
CA TYR A 44 4.82 -2.72 32.47
C TYR A 44 3.78 -2.21 33.47
N SER A 45 2.57 -2.77 33.50
CA SER A 45 1.58 -2.40 34.51
C SER A 45 2.00 -2.81 35.92
N GLN A 46 2.87 -3.80 36.08
CA GLN A 46 3.35 -4.27 37.38
C GLN A 46 4.59 -3.51 37.85
N LYS A 47 5.51 -3.16 36.95
CA LYS A 47 6.68 -2.32 37.26
C LYS A 47 6.23 -0.85 37.33
N ARG A 48 6.02 -0.33 38.55
CA ARG A 48 5.60 1.06 38.85
C ARG A 48 6.65 2.14 38.49
N GLU A 49 7.32 2.05 37.35
CA GLU A 49 8.29 3.07 36.92
C GLU A 49 7.71 3.99 35.84
N ILE A 50 7.79 5.29 36.12
CA ILE A 50 7.95 6.53 35.31
C ILE A 50 7.15 6.69 33.99
N ILE A 51 6.91 5.64 33.21
CA ILE A 51 6.16 5.71 31.95
C ILE A 51 4.67 5.93 32.27
N SER A 52 4.16 7.10 31.88
CA SER A 52 2.74 7.44 32.04
C SER A 52 1.86 6.36 31.41
N ARG A 53 0.83 5.90 32.15
CA ARG A 53 -0.16 4.90 31.69
C ARG A 53 -0.75 5.24 30.31
N LYS A 54 -0.86 6.53 30.00
CA LYS A 54 -1.33 7.05 28.70
C LYS A 54 -0.39 6.65 27.56
N THR A 55 0.91 6.74 27.78
CA THR A 55 1.95 6.38 26.81
C THR A 55 1.93 4.89 26.49
N LEU A 56 1.76 4.03 27.50
CA LEU A 56 1.66 2.58 27.33
C LEU A 56 0.44 2.18 26.46
N ILE A 57 -0.73 2.73 26.79
CA ILE A 57 -1.97 2.48 26.04
C ILE A 57 -1.81 2.94 24.59
N PHE A 58 -1.17 4.09 24.38
CA PHE A 58 -0.92 4.63 23.06
C PHE A 58 -0.01 3.74 22.21
N TYR A 59 1.16 3.33 22.72
CA TYR A 59 2.04 2.40 22.00
C TYR A 59 1.31 1.09 21.68
N SER A 60 0.45 0.64 22.58
CA SER A 60 -0.37 -0.54 22.36
C SER A 60 -1.35 -0.36 21.19
N VAL A 61 -2.03 0.78 21.10
CA VAL A 61 -2.95 1.07 19.99
C VAL A 61 -2.19 1.18 18.67
N LEU A 62 -1.05 1.87 18.63
CA LEU A 62 -0.22 1.97 17.43
C LEU A 62 0.26 0.61 16.94
N PHE A 63 0.70 -0.24 17.86
CA PHE A 63 1.20 -1.57 17.54
C PHE A 63 0.08 -2.47 17.00
N ALA A 64 -1.08 -2.47 17.66
CA ALA A 64 -2.27 -3.19 17.19
C ALA A 64 -2.72 -2.70 15.80
N LEU A 65 -2.68 -1.39 15.56
CA LEU A 65 -3.00 -0.79 14.27
C LEU A 65 -2.01 -1.24 13.18
N SER A 66 -0.72 -1.28 13.52
CA SER A 66 0.34 -1.73 12.61
C SER A 66 0.18 -3.20 12.24
N ILE A 67 -0.14 -4.08 13.21
CA ILE A 67 -0.45 -5.49 12.96
C ILE A 67 -1.68 -5.63 12.05
N ALA A 68 -2.75 -4.90 12.35
CA ALA A 68 -3.97 -4.93 11.55
C ALA A 68 -3.72 -4.53 10.08
N PHE A 69 -2.93 -3.47 9.86
CA PHE A 69 -2.54 -3.05 8.52
C PHE A 69 -1.60 -4.05 7.85
N GLY A 70 -0.62 -4.60 8.56
CA GLY A 70 0.29 -5.62 8.04
C GLY A 70 -0.47 -6.86 7.54
N PHE A 71 -1.41 -7.36 8.35
CA PHE A 71 -2.27 -8.48 7.98
C PHE A 71 -3.19 -8.13 6.80
N PHE A 72 -3.83 -6.97 6.83
CA PHE A 72 -4.66 -6.49 5.71
C PHE A 72 -3.86 -6.41 4.41
N PHE A 73 -2.61 -5.94 4.48
CA PHE A 73 -1.73 -5.82 3.32
C PHE A 73 -1.30 -7.19 2.80
N ALA A 74 -1.00 -8.14 3.68
CA ALA A 74 -0.70 -9.53 3.29
C ALA A 74 -1.88 -10.18 2.55
N VAL A 75 -3.11 -10.01 3.05
CA VAL A 75 -4.32 -10.48 2.35
C VAL A 75 -4.45 -9.80 0.99
N ARG A 76 -4.26 -8.48 0.93
CA ARG A 76 -4.31 -7.72 -0.33
C ARG A 76 -3.30 -8.20 -1.36
N ILE A 77 -2.06 -8.49 -0.97
CA ILE A 77 -1.00 -8.99 -1.85
C ILE A 77 -1.42 -10.30 -2.52
N VAL A 78 -1.98 -11.21 -1.74
CA VAL A 78 -2.40 -12.51 -2.23
C VAL A 78 -3.62 -12.41 -3.14
N VAL A 79 -4.57 -11.53 -2.83
CA VAL A 79 -5.74 -11.26 -3.66
C VAL A 79 -5.36 -10.57 -4.97
N SER A 80 -4.52 -9.55 -4.92
CA SER A 80 -4.11 -8.77 -6.08
C SER A 80 -3.12 -9.49 -6.98
N ARG A 81 -2.42 -10.50 -6.44
CA ARG A 81 -1.27 -11.16 -7.08
C ARG A 81 -0.22 -10.16 -7.59
N ASN A 82 -0.09 -9.03 -6.88
CA ASN A 82 0.80 -7.96 -7.27
C ASN A 82 2.17 -8.15 -6.63
N MET A 83 3.15 -8.53 -7.46
CA MET A 83 4.55 -8.66 -7.08
C MET A 83 5.12 -7.42 -6.39
N TYR A 84 4.77 -6.22 -6.83
CA TYR A 84 5.33 -5.00 -6.25
C TYR A 84 4.80 -4.75 -4.85
N GLN A 85 3.56 -5.17 -4.54
CA GLN A 85 3.03 -5.10 -3.17
C GLN A 85 3.79 -6.03 -2.23
N TYR A 86 4.10 -7.25 -2.69
CA TYR A 86 4.91 -8.17 -1.89
C TYR A 86 6.31 -7.61 -1.63
N ILE A 87 7.00 -7.09 -2.65
CA ILE A 87 8.33 -6.48 -2.48
C ILE A 87 8.27 -5.31 -1.50
N THR A 88 7.28 -4.43 -1.66
CA THR A 88 7.09 -3.28 -0.78
C THR A 88 6.79 -3.72 0.66
N PHE A 89 6.01 -4.77 0.86
CA PHE A 89 5.78 -5.37 2.19
C PHE A 89 7.07 -5.87 2.81
N THR A 90 7.83 -6.71 2.11
CA THR A 90 9.08 -7.28 2.64
C THR A 90 10.11 -6.19 2.97
N ILE A 91 10.22 -5.15 2.14
CA ILE A 91 11.09 -4.01 2.46
C ILE A 91 10.59 -3.29 3.71
N ALA A 92 9.28 -3.06 3.83
CA ALA A 92 8.70 -2.40 4.99
C ALA A 92 8.88 -3.21 6.29
N THR A 93 8.70 -4.54 6.26
CA THR A 93 8.91 -5.39 7.44
C THR A 93 10.38 -5.39 7.85
N VAL A 94 11.31 -5.56 6.91
CA VAL A 94 12.76 -5.52 7.19
C VAL A 94 13.19 -4.17 7.78
N LEU A 95 12.67 -3.06 7.26
CA LEU A 95 12.96 -1.74 7.81
C LEU A 95 12.36 -1.53 9.21
N LEU A 96 11.14 -2.02 9.44
CA LEU A 96 10.50 -1.99 10.76
C LEU A 96 11.30 -2.81 11.78
N THR A 97 11.74 -4.01 11.39
CA THR A 97 12.60 -4.88 12.20
C THR A 97 13.94 -4.21 12.48
N GLY A 98 14.56 -3.57 11.49
CA GLY A 98 15.80 -2.81 11.67
C GLY A 98 15.63 -1.63 12.64
N TYR A 99 14.54 -0.88 12.51
CA TYR A 99 14.17 0.18 13.45
C TYR A 99 13.99 -0.36 14.87
N ALA A 100 13.30 -1.48 15.02
CA ALA A 100 13.06 -2.06 16.32
C ALA A 100 14.34 -2.61 16.97
N ILE A 101 15.26 -3.21 16.19
CA ILE A 101 16.60 -3.59 16.66
C ILE A 101 17.35 -2.38 17.22
N TYR A 102 17.31 -1.25 16.50
CA TYR A 102 17.93 -0.01 16.96
C TYR A 102 17.32 0.48 18.28
N GLU A 103 15.99 0.48 18.40
CA GLU A 103 15.28 0.93 19.61
C GLU A 103 15.61 0.06 20.83
N ILE A 104 15.74 -1.26 20.68
CA ILE A 104 16.14 -2.16 21.78
C ILE A 104 17.60 -1.96 22.14
N GLY A 105 18.48 -1.89 21.14
CA GLY A 105 19.92 -1.79 21.35
C GLY A 105 20.31 -0.55 22.15
N THR A 106 19.48 0.50 22.09
CA THR A 106 19.67 1.73 22.85
C THR A 106 18.92 1.74 24.19
N LEU A 107 17.73 1.13 24.29
CA LEU A 107 16.84 1.31 25.45
C LEU A 107 16.68 0.07 26.37
N TYR A 108 16.96 -1.15 25.92
CA TYR A 108 16.54 -2.35 26.65
C TYR A 108 17.55 -3.51 26.64
N SER A 109 18.01 -3.92 27.84
CA SER A 109 18.79 -5.17 28.04
C SER A 109 17.93 -6.37 28.47
N ASN A 110 16.60 -6.31 28.31
CA ASN A 110 15.71 -7.38 28.77
C ASN A 110 15.79 -8.61 27.83
N PRO A 111 16.17 -9.81 28.34
CA PRO A 111 16.36 -11.00 27.50
C PRO A 111 15.05 -11.48 26.83
N ARG A 112 13.89 -11.19 27.44
CA ARG A 112 12.57 -11.52 26.85
C ARG A 112 12.30 -10.73 25.56
N ILE A 113 12.71 -9.47 25.52
CA ILE A 113 12.54 -8.60 24.36
C ILE A 113 13.43 -9.12 23.23
N ILE A 114 14.69 -9.45 23.53
CA ILE A 114 15.63 -10.01 22.54
C ILE A 114 15.06 -11.29 21.90
N ALA A 115 14.55 -12.23 22.69
CA ALA A 115 13.97 -13.47 22.19
C ALA A 115 12.79 -13.23 21.23
N PHE A 116 11.97 -12.21 21.51
CA PHE A 116 10.87 -11.82 20.62
C PHE A 116 11.36 -11.32 19.27
N PHE A 117 12.40 -10.49 19.24
CA PHE A 117 12.95 -9.98 17.97
C PHE A 117 13.61 -11.07 17.14
N CYS A 118 14.21 -12.08 17.77
CA CYS A 118 14.67 -13.27 17.05
C CYS A 118 13.53 -13.96 16.28
N ILE A 119 12.30 -13.97 16.84
CA ILE A 119 11.12 -14.53 16.17
C ILE A 119 10.70 -13.67 14.98
N VAL A 120 10.65 -12.34 15.13
CA VAL A 120 10.31 -11.42 14.03
C VAL A 120 11.33 -11.53 12.88
N ILE A 121 12.63 -11.52 13.20
CA ILE A 121 13.71 -11.72 12.23
C ILE A 121 13.56 -13.07 11.52
N PHE A 122 13.18 -14.12 12.24
CA PHE A 122 12.94 -15.44 11.65
C PHE A 122 11.82 -15.40 10.61
N PHE A 123 10.71 -14.69 10.87
CA PHE A 123 9.64 -14.50 9.89
C PHE A 123 10.09 -13.64 8.70
N ASP A 124 10.88 -12.59 8.91
CA ASP A 124 11.47 -11.80 7.82
C ASP A 124 12.33 -12.64 6.88
N VAL A 125 13.15 -13.55 7.43
CA VAL A 125 13.95 -14.50 6.63
C VAL A 125 13.04 -15.43 5.83
N ILE A 126 11.94 -15.91 6.42
CA ILE A 126 10.94 -16.69 5.70
C ILE A 126 10.31 -15.88 4.57
N TYR A 127 9.98 -14.60 4.79
CA TYR A 127 9.42 -13.73 3.75
C TYR A 127 10.41 -13.48 2.60
N LEU A 128 11.68 -13.31 2.91
CA LEU A 128 12.75 -13.21 1.90
C LEU A 128 12.91 -14.52 1.11
N PHE A 129 12.80 -15.68 1.77
CA PHE A 129 12.83 -16.96 1.09
C PHE A 129 11.60 -17.17 0.19
N LEU A 130 10.40 -16.84 0.69
CA LEU A 130 9.14 -16.93 -0.05
C LEU A 130 9.08 -15.91 -1.19
N LEU A 131 9.82 -14.79 -1.11
CA LEU A 131 9.90 -13.77 -2.16
C LEU A 131 10.22 -14.42 -3.50
N ASN A 132 11.33 -15.18 -3.60
CA ASN A 132 11.75 -15.77 -4.87
C ASN A 132 10.68 -16.68 -5.49
N ARG A 133 9.97 -17.44 -4.64
CA ARG A 133 8.90 -18.35 -5.07
C ARG A 133 7.61 -17.61 -5.45
N MET A 134 7.24 -16.55 -4.75
CA MET A 134 6.07 -15.75 -5.08
C MET A 134 6.31 -14.89 -6.32
N LEU A 135 7.55 -14.42 -6.53
CA LEU A 135 7.95 -13.69 -7.73
C LEU A 135 7.72 -14.51 -9.00
N THR A 136 8.06 -15.80 -9.01
CA THR A 136 7.83 -16.63 -10.20
C THR A 136 6.34 -16.84 -10.48
N SER A 137 5.52 -17.11 -9.47
CA SER A 137 4.06 -17.25 -9.61
C SER A 137 3.42 -15.97 -10.15
N PHE A 138 3.77 -14.81 -9.57
CA PHE A 138 3.23 -13.52 -9.99
C PHE A 138 3.67 -13.08 -11.38
N ARG A 139 4.87 -13.47 -11.83
CA ARG A 139 5.35 -13.17 -13.19
C ARG A 139 4.47 -13.80 -14.26
N PHE A 140 3.96 -15.01 -14.03
CA PHE A 140 3.03 -15.65 -14.98
C PHE A 140 1.70 -14.92 -15.04
N ALA A 141 1.16 -14.49 -13.90
CA ALA A 141 -0.06 -13.68 -13.85
C ALA A 141 0.11 -12.31 -14.54
N PHE A 142 1.26 -11.65 -14.34
CA PHE A 142 1.59 -10.41 -15.02
C PHE A 142 1.66 -10.60 -16.55
N PHE A 143 2.26 -11.69 -17.01
CA PHE A 143 2.43 -11.97 -18.44
C PHE A 143 1.08 -12.21 -19.14
N SER A 144 0.15 -12.91 -18.50
CA SER A 144 -1.17 -13.17 -19.07
C SER A 144 -2.00 -11.88 -19.21
N ILE A 145 -1.84 -10.92 -18.30
CA ILE A 145 -2.57 -9.64 -18.32
C ILE A 145 -1.98 -8.67 -19.34
N ALA A 146 -0.65 -8.47 -19.32
CA ALA A 146 0.00 -7.48 -20.18
C ALA A 146 0.07 -7.92 -21.66
N GLY A 147 -0.02 -9.22 -21.92
CA GLY A 147 0.10 -9.80 -23.26
C GLY A 147 1.52 -9.71 -23.83
N GLY A 148 1.64 -9.76 -25.16
CA GLY A 148 2.93 -9.74 -25.86
C GLY A 148 3.62 -8.38 -25.92
N SER A 149 2.86 -7.28 -25.90
CA SER A 149 3.39 -5.92 -26.14
C SER A 149 4.30 -5.44 -25.01
N HIS A 150 5.52 -5.01 -25.36
CA HIS A 150 6.50 -4.48 -24.40
C HIS A 150 6.02 -3.19 -23.73
N LEU A 151 5.39 -2.30 -24.50
CA LEU A 151 4.87 -1.02 -23.99
C LEU A 151 3.80 -1.26 -22.92
N MET A 152 2.87 -2.19 -23.15
CA MET A 152 1.80 -2.50 -22.19
C MET A 152 2.36 -3.05 -20.88
N LYS A 153 3.41 -3.88 -20.94
CA LYS A 153 4.12 -4.37 -19.75
C LYS A 153 4.70 -3.23 -18.91
N ILE A 154 5.31 -2.23 -19.55
CA ILE A 154 5.85 -1.05 -18.83
C ILE A 154 4.72 -0.26 -18.17
N LEU A 155 3.63 0.00 -18.89
CA LEU A 155 2.48 0.74 -18.35
C LEU A 155 1.84 0.03 -17.16
N TYR A 156 1.60 -1.27 -17.29
CA TYR A 156 1.00 -2.06 -16.22
C TYR A 156 1.93 -2.21 -15.01
N ARG A 157 3.25 -2.31 -15.24
CA ARG A 157 4.25 -2.26 -14.17
C ARG A 157 4.18 -0.93 -13.41
N ASP A 158 4.25 0.19 -14.13
CA ASP A 158 4.25 1.52 -13.49
C ASP A 158 2.94 1.73 -12.70
N TRP A 159 1.80 1.25 -13.23
CA TRP A 159 0.52 1.23 -12.54
C TRP A 159 0.51 0.33 -11.29
N SER A 160 1.09 -0.86 -11.38
CA SER A 160 1.14 -1.79 -10.24
C SER A 160 2.04 -1.27 -9.12
N ILE A 161 3.15 -0.60 -9.47
CA ILE A 161 4.05 0.06 -8.53
C ILE A 161 3.34 1.22 -7.82
N ILE A 162 2.67 2.12 -8.56
CA ILE A 162 1.99 3.26 -7.93
C ILE A 162 0.88 2.80 -6.98
N ILE A 163 0.11 1.78 -7.34
CA ILE A 163 -0.92 1.23 -6.45
C ILE A 163 -0.30 0.61 -5.19
N SER A 164 0.84 -0.09 -5.33
CA SER A 164 1.59 -0.59 -4.18
C SER A 164 2.06 0.55 -3.27
N GLN A 165 2.66 1.58 -3.85
CA GLN A 165 3.19 2.73 -3.11
C GLN A 165 2.08 3.52 -2.41
N MET A 166 0.90 3.71 -3.03
CA MET A 166 -0.25 4.36 -2.39
C MET A 166 -0.76 3.60 -1.17
N GLN A 167 -0.68 2.26 -1.19
CA GLN A 167 -1.09 1.44 -0.05
C GLN A 167 -0.03 1.39 1.05
N LEU A 168 1.25 1.46 0.71
CA LEU A 168 2.31 1.64 1.70
C LEU A 168 2.19 3.03 2.35
N ASP A 169 1.96 4.06 1.54
CA ASP A 169 1.83 5.45 1.98
C ASP A 169 0.68 5.61 3.00
N ILE A 170 -0.52 5.09 2.72
CA ILE A 170 -1.63 5.17 3.71
C ILE A 170 -1.28 4.48 5.03
N MET A 171 -0.60 3.34 4.98
CA MET A 171 -0.22 2.61 6.20
C MET A 171 0.77 3.43 7.02
N VAL A 172 1.84 3.90 6.39
CA VAL A 172 2.88 4.68 7.06
C VAL A 172 2.32 6.01 7.56
N ASN A 173 1.50 6.71 6.77
CA ASN A 173 0.92 7.98 7.17
C ASN A 173 -0.07 7.83 8.31
N VAL A 174 -0.93 6.82 8.28
CA VAL A 174 -1.88 6.59 9.39
C VAL A 174 -1.09 6.28 10.66
N VAL A 175 -0.12 5.36 10.62
CA VAL A 175 0.69 5.05 11.80
C VAL A 175 1.49 6.28 12.28
N LEU A 176 2.11 7.03 11.37
CA LEU A 176 2.91 8.21 11.69
C LEU A 176 2.06 9.36 12.26
N LEU A 177 0.91 9.66 11.66
CA LEU A 177 0.05 10.76 12.10
C LEU A 177 -0.64 10.43 13.42
N PHE A 178 -1.03 9.16 13.63
CA PHE A 178 -1.44 8.73 14.96
C PHE A 178 -0.28 8.84 15.94
N ALA A 179 0.94 8.46 15.54
CA ALA A 179 2.09 8.60 16.42
C ALA A 179 2.32 10.06 16.83
N LEU A 180 2.27 10.98 15.86
CA LEU A 180 2.38 12.42 16.10
C LEU A 180 1.23 12.99 16.94
N ALA A 181 -0.01 12.61 16.65
CA ALA A 181 -1.19 13.15 17.33
C ALA A 181 -1.17 12.88 18.83
N PHE A 182 -0.79 11.67 19.23
CA PHE A 182 -0.79 11.27 20.63
C PHE A 182 0.52 11.57 21.35
N TYR A 183 1.65 11.62 20.63
CA TYR A 183 2.94 11.90 21.24
C TYR A 183 3.22 13.40 21.39
N ALA A 184 2.96 14.19 20.34
CA ALA A 184 3.39 15.58 20.28
C ALA A 184 2.43 16.54 21.00
N SER A 185 1.17 16.14 21.23
CA SER A 185 0.13 17.09 21.64
C SER A 185 -0.80 16.51 22.71
N PRO A 186 -0.95 17.19 23.87
CA PRO A 186 -2.15 17.07 24.69
C PRO A 186 -3.42 17.12 23.84
N SER A 187 -4.46 16.36 24.23
CA SER A 187 -5.74 16.32 23.51
C SER A 187 -6.47 17.67 23.43
N SER A 188 -6.05 18.65 24.24
CA SER A 188 -6.52 20.03 24.21
C SER A 188 -5.92 20.87 23.10
N ASP A 189 -4.82 20.42 22.48
CA ASP A 189 -4.03 21.27 21.62
C ASP A 189 -4.57 21.21 20.18
N PRO A 190 -4.64 22.36 19.46
CA PRO A 190 -5.11 22.42 18.07
C PRO A 190 -4.37 21.44 17.13
N ASP A 191 -3.13 21.13 17.46
CA ASP A 191 -2.29 20.19 16.72
C ASP A 191 -2.87 18.78 16.62
N PHE A 192 -3.59 18.32 17.65
CA PHE A 192 -4.26 17.01 17.61
C PHE A 192 -5.31 16.97 16.49
N TRP A 193 -6.14 18.02 16.40
CA TRP A 193 -7.19 18.14 15.39
C TRP A 193 -6.62 18.33 13.99
N ILE A 194 -5.52 19.07 13.87
CA ILE A 194 -4.80 19.23 12.59
C ILE A 194 -4.29 17.87 12.11
N ASN A 195 -3.64 17.08 12.96
CA ASN A 195 -3.17 15.73 12.58
C ASN A 195 -4.33 14.83 12.13
N LEU A 196 -5.45 14.84 12.86
CA LEU A 196 -6.63 14.06 12.49
C LEU A 196 -7.21 14.51 11.14
N PHE A 197 -7.28 15.82 10.90
CA PHE A 197 -7.72 16.37 9.62
C PHE A 197 -6.78 15.95 8.47
N VAL A 198 -5.46 15.95 8.68
CA VAL A 198 -4.48 15.48 7.69
C VAL A 198 -4.68 14.00 7.37
N VAL A 199 -5.00 13.15 8.35
CA VAL A 199 -5.33 11.73 8.10
C VAL A 199 -6.56 11.60 7.19
N ILE A 200 -7.63 12.35 7.49
CA ILE A 200 -8.86 12.33 6.69
C ILE A 200 -8.56 12.82 5.25
N LEU A 201 -7.80 13.89 5.13
CA LEU A 201 -7.36 14.45 3.84
C LEU A 201 -6.55 13.42 3.04
N ASP A 202 -5.68 12.64 3.70
CA ASP A 202 -4.89 11.58 3.07
C ASP A 202 -5.78 10.45 2.53
N ILE A 203 -6.74 9.97 3.33
CA ILE A 203 -7.70 8.93 2.90
C ILE A 203 -8.51 9.40 1.68
N VAL A 204 -9.03 10.64 1.74
CA VAL A 204 -9.79 11.23 0.63
C VAL A 204 -8.89 11.43 -0.59
N GLY A 205 -7.68 11.94 -0.38
CA GLY A 205 -6.66 12.15 -1.41
C GLY A 205 -6.35 10.85 -2.15
N ILE A 206 -6.08 9.76 -1.42
CA ILE A 206 -5.79 8.44 -1.98
C ILE A 206 -6.98 7.91 -2.78
N TYR A 207 -8.21 8.10 -2.29
CA TYR A 207 -9.39 7.71 -3.06
C TYR A 207 -9.50 8.48 -4.39
N ILE A 208 -9.29 9.80 -4.37
CA ILE A 208 -9.26 10.65 -5.58
C ILE A 208 -8.12 10.23 -6.51
N GLY A 209 -6.93 10.00 -5.97
CA GLY A 209 -5.75 9.56 -6.70
C GLY A 209 -5.97 8.21 -7.38
N TYR A 210 -6.52 7.24 -6.65
CA TYR A 210 -6.84 5.91 -7.15
C TYR A 210 -7.83 5.99 -8.32
N LYS A 211 -8.93 6.76 -8.16
CA LYS A 211 -9.91 6.97 -9.22
C LYS A 211 -9.31 7.74 -10.41
N GLY A 212 -8.47 8.74 -10.15
CA GLY A 212 -7.78 9.53 -11.17
C GLY A 212 -6.87 8.68 -12.03
N ILE A 213 -6.02 7.86 -11.40
CA ILE A 213 -5.11 6.94 -12.10
C ILE A 213 -5.89 5.86 -12.84
N LYS A 214 -6.90 5.25 -12.19
CA LYS A 214 -7.73 4.20 -12.81
C LYS A 214 -8.51 4.68 -14.03
N LEU A 215 -9.02 5.91 -13.98
CA LEU A 215 -9.81 6.50 -15.07
C LEU A 215 -8.96 7.31 -16.06
N GLU A 216 -7.64 7.37 -15.86
CA GLU A 216 -6.69 8.24 -16.58
C GLU A 216 -7.13 9.73 -16.62
N LYS A 217 -7.80 10.20 -15.56
CA LYS A 217 -8.28 11.59 -15.45
C LYS A 217 -7.18 12.49 -14.88
N LYS A 218 -6.52 13.24 -15.76
CA LYS A 218 -5.42 14.17 -15.42
C LYS A 218 -5.74 15.12 -14.26
N ILE A 219 -6.96 15.66 -14.21
CA ILE A 219 -7.38 16.63 -13.19
C ILE A 219 -7.32 15.99 -11.79
N PHE A 220 -7.91 14.80 -11.61
CA PHE A 220 -7.90 14.11 -10.32
C PHE A 220 -6.49 13.68 -9.90
N THR A 221 -5.69 13.19 -10.84
CA THR A 221 -4.30 12.81 -10.54
C THR A 221 -3.42 14.01 -10.20
N LYS A 222 -3.63 15.18 -10.84
CA LYS A 222 -2.96 16.43 -10.46
C LYS A 222 -3.40 16.94 -9.09
N ALA A 223 -4.70 16.87 -8.78
CA ALA A 223 -5.21 17.23 -7.46
C ALA A 223 -4.59 16.35 -6.37
N TYR A 224 -4.51 15.04 -6.60
CA TYR A 224 -3.83 14.11 -5.70
C TYR A 224 -2.33 14.43 -5.56
N LEU A 225 -1.64 14.75 -6.67
CA LEU A 225 -0.23 15.14 -6.65
C LEU A 225 0.02 16.35 -5.74
N VAL A 226 -0.87 17.35 -5.75
CA VAL A 226 -0.77 18.52 -4.86
C VAL A 226 -0.89 18.11 -3.40
N ILE A 227 -1.84 17.23 -3.04
CA ILE A 227 -1.99 16.72 -1.67
C ILE A 227 -0.72 15.99 -1.22
N VAL A 228 -0.22 15.07 -2.05
CA VAL A 228 0.98 14.28 -1.74
C VAL A 228 2.22 15.17 -1.61
N PHE A 229 2.30 16.27 -2.36
CA PHE A 229 3.40 17.24 -2.29
C PHE A 229 3.38 18.13 -1.04
N LEU A 230 2.20 18.49 -0.54
CA LEU A 230 2.06 19.35 0.64
C LEU A 230 2.46 18.64 1.95
N GLN A 231 2.25 17.33 2.03
CA GLN A 231 2.47 16.56 3.26
C GLN A 231 3.95 16.41 3.68
N PRO A 232 4.94 16.21 2.78
CA PRO A 232 6.35 16.30 3.15
C PRO A 232 6.74 17.65 3.78
N ILE A 233 6.15 18.76 3.29
CA ILE A 233 6.37 20.09 3.88
C ILE A 233 5.82 20.12 5.30
N TYR A 234 4.63 19.58 5.52
CA TYR A 234 4.05 19.43 6.86
C TYR A 234 4.93 18.59 7.80
N TYR A 235 5.48 17.48 7.31
CA TYR A 235 6.40 16.63 8.06
C TYR A 235 7.69 17.34 8.46
N ILE A 236 8.27 18.15 7.57
CA ILE A 236 9.46 18.95 7.89
C ILE A 236 9.14 19.98 8.98
N ILE A 237 8.01 20.68 8.88
CA ILE A 237 7.58 21.64 9.92
C ILE A 237 7.43 20.94 11.27
N LYS A 238 6.77 19.78 11.32
CA LYS A 238 6.59 19.01 12.55
C LYS A 238 7.91 18.49 13.11
N LEU A 239 8.83 18.05 12.26
CA LEU A 239 10.17 17.64 12.66
C LEU A 239 10.92 18.79 13.33
N VAL A 240 10.92 19.99 12.73
CA VAL A 240 11.56 21.17 13.33
C VAL A 240 10.94 21.54 14.68
N LEU A 241 9.61 21.45 14.81
CA LEU A 241 8.92 21.73 16.07
C LEU A 241 9.28 20.72 17.18
N ILE A 242 9.37 19.43 16.84
CA ILE A 242 9.76 18.39 17.80
C ILE A 242 11.19 18.62 18.27
N TRP A 243 12.11 18.95 17.36
CA TRP A 243 13.50 19.24 17.70
C TRP A 243 13.66 20.47 18.60
N LYS A 244 12.80 21.49 18.44
CA LYS A 244 12.79 22.68 19.32
C LYS A 244 12.20 22.41 20.70
N ALA A 245 11.40 21.36 20.86
CA ALA A 245 10.69 21.08 22.11
C ALA A 245 11.54 20.31 23.15
N GLU A 246 12.82 20.03 22.86
CA GLU A 246 13.83 19.45 23.78
C GLU A 246 13.32 18.27 24.65
N LYS A 247 12.57 17.32 24.06
CA LYS A 247 12.25 16.04 24.71
C LYS A 247 13.27 14.98 24.29
N GLU A 248 14.32 14.80 25.09
CA GLU A 248 15.54 14.05 24.71
C GLU A 248 15.29 12.57 24.33
N ASP A 249 14.44 11.83 25.05
CA ASP A 249 14.40 10.35 24.91
C ASP A 249 13.62 9.80 23.71
N THR A 250 12.86 10.64 23.02
CA THR A 250 11.82 10.17 22.05
C THR A 250 11.85 10.91 20.73
N THR A 251 12.70 11.92 20.61
CA THR A 251 12.88 12.73 19.39
C THR A 251 13.49 11.88 18.27
N ILE A 252 14.45 11.01 18.58
CA ILE A 252 15.17 10.19 17.60
C ILE A 252 14.23 9.20 16.88
N PRO A 253 13.50 8.30 17.57
CA PRO A 253 12.66 7.32 16.88
C PRO A 253 11.59 7.97 15.99
N ILE A 254 10.96 9.05 16.45
CA ILE A 254 9.97 9.79 15.66
C ILE A 254 10.62 10.48 14.45
N THR A 255 11.83 11.03 14.61
CA THR A 255 12.59 11.62 13.50
C THR A 255 12.89 10.58 12.42
N ILE A 256 13.25 9.34 12.81
CA ILE A 256 13.48 8.24 11.86
C ILE A 256 12.19 7.89 11.11
N MET A 257 11.06 7.77 11.81
CA MET A 257 9.76 7.49 11.18
C MET A 257 9.32 8.61 10.21
N ILE A 258 9.48 9.88 10.60
CA ILE A 258 9.18 11.02 9.73
C ILE A 258 10.07 10.99 8.48
N SER A 259 11.37 10.74 8.66
CA SER A 259 12.32 10.66 7.54
C SER A 259 11.94 9.55 6.55
N PHE A 260 11.53 8.40 7.06
CA PHE A 260 11.04 7.29 6.23
C PHE A 260 9.77 7.66 5.47
N GLY A 261 8.80 8.31 6.14
CA GLY A 261 7.58 8.82 5.51
C GLY A 261 7.85 9.82 4.38
N ILE A 262 8.83 10.72 4.55
CA ILE A 262 9.25 11.66 3.52
C ILE A 262 9.84 10.92 2.30
N ILE A 263 10.71 9.92 2.53
CA ILE A 263 11.33 9.15 1.44
C ILE A 263 10.27 8.41 0.62
N ILE A 264 9.34 7.71 1.26
CA ILE A 264 8.24 7.01 0.58
C ILE A 264 7.44 7.97 -0.30
N ARG A 265 7.14 9.17 0.22
CA ARG A 265 6.36 10.18 -0.52
C ARG A 265 7.11 10.76 -1.70
N ILE A 266 8.41 11.01 -1.58
CA ILE A 266 9.23 11.45 -2.72
C ILE A 266 9.19 10.39 -3.84
N ILE A 267 9.35 9.12 -3.47
CA ILE A 267 9.25 8.00 -4.42
C ILE A 267 7.86 7.98 -5.08
N LEU A 268 6.78 8.12 -4.28
CA LEU A 268 5.41 8.18 -4.77
C LEU A 268 5.18 9.33 -5.75
N ILE A 269 5.70 10.54 -5.46
CA ILE A 269 5.62 11.71 -6.35
C ILE A 269 6.26 11.40 -7.71
N ILE A 270 7.46 10.80 -7.72
CA ILE A 270 8.17 10.43 -8.95
C ILE A 270 7.31 9.47 -9.79
N PHE A 271 6.72 8.45 -9.16
CA PHE A 271 5.86 7.50 -9.86
C PHE A 271 4.54 8.13 -10.35
N ILE A 272 3.93 9.05 -9.59
CA ILE A 272 2.73 9.79 -10.05
C ILE A 272 3.06 10.58 -11.32
N ILE A 273 4.19 11.31 -11.35
CA ILE A 273 4.61 12.08 -12.52
C ILE A 273 4.86 11.16 -13.72
N LYS A 274 5.51 10.01 -13.50
CA LYS A 274 5.76 9.02 -14.55
C LYS A 274 4.45 8.47 -15.13
N VAL A 275 3.49 8.13 -14.28
CA VAL A 275 2.17 7.64 -14.66
C VAL A 275 1.37 8.71 -15.42
N LEU A 276 1.43 9.98 -14.99
CA LEU A 276 0.80 11.10 -15.70
C LEU A 276 1.30 11.27 -17.15
N LYS A 277 2.60 11.09 -17.38
CA LYS A 277 3.21 11.12 -18.73
C LYS A 277 2.77 9.93 -19.60
N ASN A 278 2.26 8.88 -18.98
CA ASN A 278 1.83 7.65 -19.63
C ASN A 278 0.32 7.58 -19.92
N PHE A 279 -0.47 8.57 -19.51
CA PHE A 279 -1.91 8.62 -19.78
C PHE A 279 -2.21 8.70 -21.27
N GLY A 280 -3.29 8.03 -21.69
CA GLY A 280 -3.74 7.97 -23.08
C GLY A 280 -3.08 6.86 -23.91
N LYS A 281 -2.16 6.08 -23.35
CA LYS A 281 -1.47 4.98 -24.05
C LYS A 281 -2.24 3.65 -24.05
N GLY A 282 -3.51 3.67 -23.66
CA GLY A 282 -4.43 2.52 -23.77
C GLY A 282 -4.47 1.58 -22.56
N LEU A 283 -3.85 1.92 -21.43
CA LEU A 283 -3.86 1.09 -20.22
C LEU A 283 -5.29 0.94 -19.64
N LYS A 284 -6.09 2.01 -19.69
CA LYS A 284 -7.49 2.04 -19.26
C LYS A 284 -8.33 0.88 -19.82
N TYR A 285 -8.22 0.59 -21.11
CA TYR A 285 -9.03 -0.45 -21.77
C TYR A 285 -8.69 -1.85 -21.24
N ARG A 286 -7.39 -2.14 -21.06
CA ARG A 286 -6.92 -3.41 -20.51
C ARG A 286 -7.37 -3.61 -19.06
N LEU A 287 -7.22 -2.57 -18.24
CA LEU A 287 -7.66 -2.63 -16.84
C LEU A 287 -9.18 -2.87 -16.74
N SER A 288 -10.00 -2.26 -17.60
CA SER A 288 -11.45 -2.51 -17.60
C SER A 288 -11.82 -3.96 -17.97
N SER A 289 -11.04 -4.60 -18.85
CA SER A 289 -11.22 -6.00 -19.23
C SER A 289 -10.83 -7.00 -18.14
N GLU A 290 -9.89 -6.65 -17.26
CA GLU A 290 -9.43 -7.52 -16.17
C GLU A 290 -10.50 -7.72 -15.07
N TYR A 291 -11.29 -6.68 -14.78
CA TYR A 291 -12.42 -6.80 -13.83
C TYR A 291 -13.49 -7.78 -14.32
N VAL A 292 -13.60 -7.93 -15.64
CA VAL A 292 -14.54 -8.87 -16.26
C VAL A 292 -14.06 -10.31 -16.10
N SER A 293 -12.76 -10.59 -16.22
CA SER A 293 -12.22 -11.96 -16.12
C SER A 293 -11.98 -12.43 -14.68
N SER A 294 -11.69 -11.51 -13.75
CA SER A 294 -11.43 -11.83 -12.34
C SER A 294 -12.68 -12.23 -11.53
N GLY A 295 -13.85 -12.31 -12.17
CA GLY A 295 -15.07 -12.90 -11.58
C GLY A 295 -15.74 -12.08 -10.48
N TRP A 296 -15.30 -10.84 -10.26
CA TRP A 296 -15.88 -9.91 -9.28
C TRP A 296 -17.14 -9.20 -9.79
N PHE A 297 -17.34 -9.14 -11.10
CA PHE A 297 -18.56 -8.60 -11.71
C PHE A 297 -19.50 -9.71 -12.20
N SER A 298 -20.81 -9.46 -12.06
CA SER A 298 -21.84 -10.34 -12.62
C SER A 298 -21.69 -10.42 -14.14
N THR A 299 -21.96 -11.60 -14.71
CA THR A 299 -21.83 -11.94 -16.13
C THR A 299 -22.51 -10.94 -17.09
N THR A 300 -23.46 -10.16 -16.59
CA THR A 300 -24.20 -9.13 -17.32
C THR A 300 -23.36 -7.87 -17.59
N GLU A 301 -22.57 -7.41 -16.60
CA GLU A 301 -21.73 -6.22 -16.73
C GLU A 301 -20.49 -6.50 -17.60
N SER A 302 -19.97 -7.72 -17.47
CA SER A 302 -18.98 -8.33 -18.37
C SER A 302 -19.39 -8.21 -19.85
N ARG A 303 -20.62 -8.62 -20.16
CA ARG A 303 -21.17 -8.57 -21.52
C ARG A 303 -21.32 -7.14 -22.02
N ASN A 304 -21.78 -6.21 -21.18
CA ASN A 304 -21.96 -4.82 -21.59
C ASN A 304 -20.62 -4.14 -21.92
N VAL A 305 -19.57 -4.39 -21.14
CA VAL A 305 -18.22 -3.87 -21.44
C VAL A 305 -17.66 -4.50 -22.71
N GLN A 306 -17.82 -5.81 -22.88
CA GLN A 306 -17.34 -6.51 -24.08
C GLN A 306 -18.08 -6.06 -25.35
N ASN A 307 -19.39 -5.86 -25.28
CA ASN A 307 -20.19 -5.29 -26.39
C ASN A 307 -19.76 -3.85 -26.69
N GLY A 308 -19.45 -3.04 -25.67
CA GLY A 308 -18.94 -1.69 -25.86
C GLY A 308 -17.57 -1.64 -26.56
N LEU A 309 -16.69 -2.61 -26.30
CA LEU A 309 -15.41 -2.74 -27.01
C LEU A 309 -15.61 -3.16 -28.48
N LEU A 310 -16.49 -4.13 -28.75
CA LEU A 310 -16.83 -4.55 -30.11
C LEU A 310 -17.47 -3.42 -30.93
N ASP A 311 -18.30 -2.58 -30.31
CA ASP A 311 -18.87 -1.39 -30.95
C ASP A 311 -17.82 -0.32 -31.27
N GLN A 312 -16.77 -0.19 -30.45
CA GLN A 312 -15.66 0.72 -30.76
C GLN A 312 -14.76 0.20 -31.88
N ASP A 313 -14.43 -1.08 -31.89
CA ASP A 313 -13.60 -1.69 -32.93
C ASP A 313 -14.31 -1.65 -34.29
N SER A 314 -15.61 -1.93 -34.33
CA SER A 314 -16.42 -1.80 -35.55
C SER A 314 -16.50 -0.35 -36.06
N LYS A 315 -16.60 0.64 -35.17
CA LYS A 315 -16.51 2.06 -35.55
C LYS A 315 -15.15 2.45 -36.12
N GLN A 316 -14.05 1.89 -35.61
CA GLN A 316 -12.72 2.15 -36.17
C GLN A 316 -12.53 1.50 -37.54
N LEU A 317 -12.98 0.25 -37.71
CA LEU A 317 -12.94 -0.46 -39.00
C LEU A 317 -13.72 0.29 -40.08
N ASN A 318 -14.97 0.69 -39.78
CA ASN A 318 -15.78 1.47 -40.71
C ASN A 318 -15.14 2.82 -41.08
N LYS A 319 -14.38 3.43 -40.16
CA LYS A 319 -13.64 4.66 -40.44
C LYS A 319 -12.44 4.40 -41.37
N MET A 320 -11.71 3.30 -41.19
CA MET A 320 -10.61 2.92 -42.08
C MET A 320 -11.10 2.57 -43.48
N GLU A 321 -12.23 1.87 -43.58
CA GLU A 321 -12.83 1.49 -44.87
C GLU A 321 -13.27 2.72 -45.67
N LYS A 322 -13.90 3.70 -45.02
CA LYS A 322 -14.22 5.01 -45.64
C LYS A 322 -12.99 5.76 -46.14
N ILE A 323 -11.88 5.72 -45.40
CA ILE A 323 -10.63 6.36 -45.82
C ILE A 323 -10.08 5.65 -47.05
N SER A 324 -10.06 4.31 -47.05
CA SER A 324 -9.61 3.49 -48.18
C SER A 324 -10.42 3.77 -49.46
N SER A 325 -11.75 3.85 -49.36
CA SER A 325 -12.62 4.15 -50.51
C SER A 325 -12.46 5.58 -51.02
N SER A 326 -12.08 6.52 -50.15
CA SER A 326 -11.84 7.90 -50.57
C SER A 326 -10.51 8.06 -51.28
N SER A 327 -9.48 7.30 -50.91
CA SER A 327 -8.19 7.31 -51.59
C SER A 327 -8.19 6.57 -52.94
N SER A 328 -9.06 5.58 -53.15
CA SER A 328 -9.19 4.93 -54.47
C SER A 328 -9.74 5.85 -55.56
N ASN A 329 -10.61 6.79 -55.19
CA ASN A 329 -11.18 7.74 -56.15
C ASN A 329 -10.19 8.82 -56.62
N ILE A 330 -9.11 9.08 -55.88
CA ILE A 330 -8.12 10.11 -56.23
C ILE A 330 -7.10 9.60 -57.27
N ILE A 331 -7.01 8.29 -57.48
CA ILE A 331 -6.04 7.69 -58.43
C ILE A 331 -6.67 7.49 -59.83
N SER A 332 -7.97 7.76 -59.98
CA SER A 332 -8.70 7.56 -61.24
C SER A 332 -9.02 8.86 -62.00
N ASP A 333 -8.59 10.01 -61.48
CA ASP A 333 -8.56 11.32 -62.17
C ASP A 333 -7.11 11.72 -62.41
#